data_AF-A0A532V5I1-F1
#
_entry.id   AF-A0A532V5I1-F1
#
_cell.length_a   1.000
_cell.length_b   1.000
_cell.length_c   1.000
_cell.angle_alpha   90.00
_cell.angle_beta   90.00
_cell.angle_gamma   90.00
#
_symmetry.space_group_name_H-M   'P 1'
#
loop_
_entity.id
_entity.type
_entity.pdbx_description
1 polymer ?
#
loop_
_entity_poly.entity_id
_entity_poly.type
_entity_poly.pdbx_seq_one_letter_code
_entity_poly.pdbx_strand_id
1 'polypeptide(L)'
;MAYDYNILKFNFFDTAVADIIRAIEGRSLMGAYILSFCCIDYMGLGLDPTKDRNTGNDFKKFISEYMKKLNAKYGSLDDDLWRIRNSLIHTYGQSNATQQVKLRFILHHDQSPMHLRKQVNGAGHRVFLNLPDFVSEIAAAIEIYFRENSDNAVKLGNWYSKLIAVNSIDAALKRLDTLHSGKPLHARSHSMFSILDCDPPSSTANIRNHFKEEIEKILGNDPQTYPYPTDPNGITTTVTSTGTTSP
;
A
#
# COMPACT_ATOMS: atom_id res chain seq x y z
N MET A 1 -24.66 -7.36 16.30
CA MET A 1 -23.46 -8.02 16.83
C MET A 1 -22.32 -7.01 16.67
N ALA A 2 -21.69 -6.56 17.76
CA ALA A 2 -20.54 -5.67 17.62
C ALA A 2 -19.36 -6.52 17.09
N TYR A 3 -18.76 -6.09 15.98
CA TYR A 3 -17.57 -6.77 15.47
C TYR A 3 -16.38 -6.41 16.35
N ASP A 4 -15.60 -7.42 16.76
CA ASP A 4 -14.34 -7.20 17.45
C ASP A 4 -13.34 -6.53 16.50
N TYR A 5 -12.77 -5.42 16.95
CA TYR A 5 -11.77 -4.63 16.24
C TYR A 5 -10.61 -5.47 15.69
N ASN A 6 -10.08 -6.39 16.49
CA ASN A 6 -8.94 -7.23 16.11
C ASN A 6 -9.32 -8.19 14.98
N ILE A 7 -10.56 -8.69 14.97
CA ILE A 7 -11.07 -9.56 13.91
C ILE A 7 -11.19 -8.80 12.59
N LEU A 8 -11.73 -7.58 12.63
CA LEU A 8 -11.89 -6.75 11.44
C LEU A 8 -10.54 -6.39 10.84
N LYS A 9 -9.59 -5.96 11.68
CA LYS A 9 -8.21 -5.71 11.29
C LYS A 9 -7.58 -6.95 10.66
N PHE A 10 -7.67 -8.09 11.34
CA PHE A 10 -7.13 -9.36 10.84
C PHE A 10 -7.70 -9.71 9.46
N ASN A 11 -9.03 -9.73 9.31
CA ASN A 11 -9.68 -10.08 8.04
C ASN A 11 -9.26 -9.14 6.91
N PHE A 12 -9.10 -7.85 7.22
CA PHE A 12 -8.66 -6.87 6.24
C PHE A 12 -7.22 -7.12 5.77
N PHE A 13 -6.29 -7.34 6.70
CA PHE A 13 -4.90 -7.67 6.37
C PHE A 13 -4.78 -9.02 5.65
N ASP A 14 -5.52 -10.05 6.09
CA ASP A 14 -5.56 -11.39 5.48
C ASP A 14 -6.12 -11.41 4.04
N THR A 15 -6.96 -10.42 3.72
CA THR A 15 -7.54 -10.28 2.39
C THR A 15 -6.72 -9.30 1.55
N ALA A 16 -6.83 -8.00 1.83
CA ALA A 16 -6.33 -6.97 0.93
C ALA A 16 -4.81 -6.86 0.94
N VAL A 17 -4.18 -6.85 2.12
CA VAL A 17 -2.72 -6.71 2.22
C VAL A 17 -2.04 -8.02 1.81
N ALA A 18 -2.56 -9.17 2.23
CA ALA A 18 -2.01 -10.47 1.86
C ALA A 18 -2.04 -10.70 0.35
N ASP A 19 -3.09 -10.27 -0.36
CA ASP A 19 -3.14 -10.39 -1.82
C ASP A 19 -2.09 -9.54 -2.52
N ILE A 20 -1.79 -8.34 -2.00
CA ILE A 20 -0.67 -7.53 -2.48
C ILE A 20 0.65 -8.28 -2.27
N ILE A 21 0.87 -8.85 -1.08
CA ILE A 21 2.10 -9.59 -0.77
C ILE A 21 2.22 -10.85 -1.65
N ARG A 22 1.16 -11.65 -1.78
CA ARG A 22 1.13 -12.83 -2.68
C ARG A 22 1.42 -12.45 -4.13
N ALA A 23 0.94 -11.29 -4.60
CA ALA A 23 1.26 -10.80 -5.93
C ALA A 23 2.76 -10.47 -6.08
N ILE A 24 3.40 -9.91 -5.05
CA ILE A 24 4.85 -9.66 -5.00
C ILE A 24 5.62 -10.98 -5.01
N GLU A 25 5.26 -11.93 -4.14
CA GLU A 25 5.86 -13.26 -4.07
C GLU A 25 5.75 -14.02 -5.41
N GLY A 26 4.57 -13.94 -6.04
CA GLY A 26 4.30 -14.48 -7.37
C GLY A 26 4.87 -13.65 -8.53
N ARG A 27 5.68 -12.63 -8.26
CA ARG A 27 6.34 -11.75 -9.25
C ARG A 27 5.39 -10.96 -10.16
N SER A 28 4.11 -10.85 -9.80
CA SER A 28 3.14 -9.99 -10.47
C SER A 28 3.27 -8.55 -9.96
N LEU A 29 4.40 -7.89 -10.26
CA LEU A 29 4.72 -6.57 -9.69
C LEU A 29 3.72 -5.48 -10.11
N MET A 30 3.28 -5.49 -11.37
CA MET A 30 2.22 -4.58 -11.83
C MET A 30 0.89 -4.89 -11.14
N GLY A 31 0.59 -6.18 -10.92
CA GLY A 31 -0.57 -6.62 -10.15
C GLY A 31 -0.52 -6.09 -8.72
N ALA A 32 0.63 -6.15 -8.06
CA ALA A 32 0.83 -5.60 -6.73
C ALA A 32 0.54 -4.10 -6.67
N TYR A 33 1.03 -3.31 -7.64
CA TYR A 33 0.69 -1.88 -7.75
C TYR A 33 -0.81 -1.64 -7.90
N ILE A 34 -1.47 -2.37 -8.80
CA ILE A 34 -2.92 -2.25 -9.02
C ILE A 34 -3.68 -2.58 -7.74
N LEU A 35 -3.35 -3.69 -7.08
CA LEU A 35 -3.96 -4.11 -5.82
C LEU A 35 -3.74 -3.09 -4.70
N SER A 36 -2.55 -2.46 -4.64
CA SER A 36 -2.27 -1.35 -3.71
C SER A 36 -3.19 -0.15 -3.94
N PHE A 37 -3.41 0.27 -5.18
CA PHE A 37 -4.35 1.35 -5.48
C PHE A 37 -5.80 0.97 -5.17
N CYS A 38 -6.22 -0.26 -5.48
CA CYS A 38 -7.54 -0.78 -5.11
C CYS A 38 -7.73 -0.82 -3.58
N CYS A 39 -6.68 -1.16 -2.84
CA CYS A 39 -6.69 -1.15 -1.38
C CYS A 39 -6.94 0.27 -0.85
N ILE A 40 -6.28 1.29 -1.40
CA ILE A 40 -6.53 2.70 -1.03
C ILE A 40 -7.97 3.12 -1.37
N ASP A 41 -8.50 2.73 -2.54
CA ASP A 41 -9.92 2.99 -2.87
C ASP A 41 -10.87 2.42 -1.82
N TYR A 42 -10.59 1.18 -1.39
CA TYR A 42 -11.40 0.52 -0.37
C TYR A 42 -11.27 1.18 1.00
N MET A 43 -10.08 1.67 1.36
CA MET A 43 -9.90 2.46 2.58
C MET A 43 -10.60 3.82 2.51
N GLY A 44 -10.69 4.43 1.32
CA GLY A 44 -11.50 5.64 1.09
C GLY A 44 -12.97 5.46 1.47
N LEU A 45 -13.56 4.30 1.17
CA LEU A 45 -14.90 3.92 1.64
C LEU A 45 -15.00 3.79 3.17
N GLY A 46 -13.92 3.40 3.84
CA GLY A 46 -13.88 3.31 5.30
C GLY A 46 -13.96 4.66 6.00
N LEU A 47 -13.58 5.74 5.32
CA LEU A 47 -13.65 7.09 5.86
C LEU A 47 -15.10 7.58 6.03
N ASP A 48 -16.00 7.10 5.17
CA ASP A 48 -17.43 7.38 5.25
C ASP A 48 -18.24 6.11 4.93
N PRO A 49 -18.63 5.33 5.96
CA PRO A 49 -19.34 4.07 5.77
C PRO A 49 -20.76 4.26 5.22
N THR A 50 -21.28 5.50 5.14
CA THR A 50 -22.61 5.77 4.58
C THR A 50 -22.62 5.72 3.05
N LYS A 51 -21.44 5.81 2.40
CA LYS A 51 -21.32 5.81 0.94
C LYS A 51 -21.20 4.41 0.38
N ASP A 52 -21.92 4.13 -0.71
CA ASP A 52 -21.83 2.83 -1.41
C ASP A 52 -20.71 2.77 -2.45
N ARG A 53 -20.10 3.91 -2.80
CA ARG A 53 -19.06 4.01 -3.81
C ARG A 53 -17.96 4.96 -3.39
N ASN A 54 -16.72 4.57 -3.69
CA ASN A 54 -15.56 5.44 -3.48
C ASN A 54 -15.58 6.57 -4.51
N THR A 55 -15.31 7.80 -4.07
CA THR A 55 -15.05 8.91 -4.99
C THR A 55 -13.56 9.22 -5.06
N GLY A 56 -13.14 9.99 -6.07
CA GLY A 56 -11.76 10.47 -6.12
C GLY A 56 -11.37 11.32 -4.90
N ASN A 57 -12.32 12.00 -4.26
CA ASN A 57 -12.06 12.76 -3.04
C ASN A 57 -11.83 11.84 -1.84
N ASP A 58 -12.55 10.73 -1.74
CA ASP A 58 -12.39 9.75 -0.65
C ASP A 58 -11.03 9.05 -0.74
N PHE A 59 -10.60 8.69 -1.96
CA PHE A 59 -9.24 8.19 -2.23
C PHE A 59 -8.17 9.19 -1.76
N LYS A 60 -8.26 10.45 -2.19
CA LYS A 60 -7.31 11.50 -1.81
C LYS A 60 -7.32 11.79 -0.31
N LYS A 61 -8.51 11.73 0.31
CA LYS A 61 -8.67 11.92 1.75
C LYS A 61 -7.87 10.89 2.52
N PHE A 62 -7.94 9.61 2.16
CA PHE A 62 -7.13 8.56 2.81
C PHE A 62 -5.62 8.84 2.70
N ILE A 63 -5.15 9.23 1.51
CA ILE A 63 -3.74 9.62 1.30
C ILE A 63 -3.36 10.78 2.22
N SER A 64 -4.17 11.83 2.23
CA SER A 64 -3.89 13.07 2.96
C SER A 64 -3.93 12.89 4.49
N GLU A 65 -4.81 12.02 4.99
CA GLU A 65 -5.03 11.80 6.43
C GLU A 65 -4.09 10.73 7.00
N TYR A 66 -3.82 9.66 6.25
CA TYR A 66 -3.11 8.48 6.78
C TYR A 66 -1.72 8.31 6.18
N MET A 67 -1.59 8.29 4.84
CA MET A 67 -0.28 8.06 4.21
C MET A 67 0.69 9.24 4.44
N LYS A 68 0.17 10.47 4.43
CA LYS A 68 0.97 11.69 4.70
C LYS A 68 1.65 11.67 6.08
N LYS A 69 1.08 10.98 7.08
CA LYS A 69 1.67 10.84 8.42
C LYS A 69 2.98 10.05 8.40
N LEU A 70 3.16 9.19 7.39
CA LEU A 70 4.35 8.36 7.21
C LEU A 70 5.37 9.03 6.28
N ASN A 71 4.89 9.79 5.30
CA ASN A 71 5.71 10.48 4.32
C ASN A 71 5.01 11.76 3.82
N ALA A 72 5.53 12.93 4.21
CA ALA A 72 4.87 14.21 3.94
C ALA A 72 4.67 14.51 2.43
N LYS A 73 5.45 13.87 1.53
CA LYS A 73 5.35 14.04 0.08
C LYS A 73 4.00 13.62 -0.48
N TYR A 74 3.27 12.70 0.16
CA TYR A 74 1.91 12.34 -0.24
C TYR A 74 0.97 13.53 -0.30
N GLY A 75 1.14 14.52 0.59
CA GLY A 75 0.25 15.67 0.67
C GLY A 75 0.25 16.57 -0.56
N SER A 76 1.28 16.50 -1.42
CA SER A 76 1.34 17.25 -2.69
C SER A 76 1.17 16.35 -3.92
N LEU A 77 0.92 15.06 -3.72
CA LEU A 77 0.85 14.04 -4.77
C LEU A 77 -0.46 13.26 -4.80
N ASP A 78 -1.37 13.45 -3.85
CA ASP A 78 -2.69 12.80 -3.81
C ASP A 78 -3.46 12.89 -5.14
N ASP A 79 -3.40 14.06 -5.76
CA ASP A 79 -4.00 14.38 -7.03
C ASP A 79 -3.33 13.62 -8.19
N ASP A 80 -2.00 13.49 -8.17
CA ASP A 80 -1.24 12.73 -9.17
C ASP A 80 -1.46 11.21 -8.99
N LEU A 81 -1.46 10.73 -7.75
CA LEU A 81 -1.72 9.34 -7.40
C LEU A 81 -3.11 8.88 -7.82
N TRP A 82 -4.13 9.73 -7.64
CA TRP A 82 -5.47 9.45 -8.14
C TRP A 82 -5.52 9.33 -9.67
N ARG A 83 -4.76 10.16 -10.39
CA ARG A 83 -4.64 10.07 -11.86
C ARG A 83 -3.92 8.78 -12.29
N ILE A 84 -2.83 8.42 -11.61
CA ILE A 84 -2.09 7.16 -11.83
C ILE A 84 -3.00 5.96 -11.61
N ARG A 85 -3.76 5.95 -10.51
CA ARG A 85 -4.78 4.94 -10.21
C ARG A 85 -5.73 4.76 -11.40
N ASN A 86 -6.27 5.85 -11.95
CA ASN A 86 -7.21 5.75 -13.08
C ASN A 86 -6.55 5.13 -14.33
N SER A 87 -5.29 5.49 -14.58
CA SER A 87 -4.48 4.93 -15.65
C SER A 87 -4.26 3.43 -15.53
N LEU A 88 -3.87 2.96 -14.33
CA LEU A 88 -3.59 1.55 -14.07
C LEU A 88 -4.85 0.68 -14.07
N ILE A 89 -5.93 1.15 -13.44
CA ILE A 89 -7.14 0.33 -13.24
C ILE A 89 -8.03 0.29 -14.49
N HIS A 90 -8.18 1.41 -15.22
CA HIS A 90 -9.15 1.50 -16.31
C HIS A 90 -8.57 1.33 -17.71
N THR A 91 -7.27 1.57 -17.88
CA THR A 91 -6.67 1.62 -19.23
C THR A 91 -5.40 0.81 -19.39
N TYR A 92 -4.79 0.34 -18.28
CA TYR A 92 -3.46 -0.27 -18.29
C TYR A 92 -2.42 0.58 -19.06
N GLY A 93 -2.57 1.91 -18.99
CA GLY A 93 -1.93 2.86 -19.90
C GLY A 93 -2.22 4.31 -19.51
N GLN A 94 -2.20 5.25 -20.46
CA GLN A 94 -2.54 6.64 -20.18
C GLN A 94 -4.06 6.87 -20.18
N SER A 95 -4.62 7.18 -19.02
CA SER A 95 -6.00 7.67 -18.91
C SER A 95 -6.12 9.13 -19.32
N ASN A 96 -7.34 9.56 -19.67
CA ASN A 96 -7.69 10.97 -19.90
C ASN A 96 -7.19 11.86 -18.76
N ALA A 97 -7.28 11.40 -17.51
CA ALA A 97 -6.85 12.14 -16.33
C ALA A 97 -5.33 12.40 -16.32
N THR A 98 -4.51 11.44 -16.75
CA THR A 98 -3.06 11.64 -16.90
C THR A 98 -2.69 12.46 -18.13
N GLN A 99 -3.40 12.30 -19.24
CA GLN A 99 -3.13 13.04 -20.49
C GLN A 99 -3.38 14.54 -20.33
N GLN A 100 -4.47 14.92 -19.64
CA GLN A 100 -4.84 16.31 -19.41
C GLN A 100 -3.74 17.14 -18.74
N VAL A 101 -2.99 16.53 -17.81
CA VAL A 101 -1.88 17.17 -17.09
C VAL A 101 -0.51 16.72 -17.59
N LYS A 102 -0.47 15.95 -18.69
CA LYS A 102 0.74 15.37 -19.28
C LYS A 102 1.62 14.66 -18.23
N LEU A 103 0.97 13.96 -17.30
CA LEU A 103 1.60 13.18 -16.23
C LEU A 103 2.11 11.86 -16.80
N ARG A 104 3.39 11.56 -16.55
CA ARG A 104 3.97 10.22 -16.70
C ARG A 104 4.25 9.63 -15.33
N PHE A 105 4.17 8.32 -15.20
CA PHE A 105 4.54 7.65 -13.96
C PHE A 105 5.52 6.52 -14.25
N ILE A 106 6.47 6.34 -13.34
CA ILE A 106 7.50 5.32 -13.42
C ILE A 106 7.36 4.46 -12.18
N LEU A 107 7.16 3.17 -12.40
CA LEU A 107 7.00 2.16 -11.36
C LEU A 107 8.27 1.34 -11.32
N HIS A 108 8.96 1.34 -10.18
CA HIS A 108 10.19 0.58 -9.96
C HIS A 108 10.10 -0.18 -8.63
N HIS A 109 11.05 -1.05 -8.35
CA HIS A 109 11.05 -1.83 -7.10
C HIS A 109 12.40 -1.85 -6.37
N ASP A 110 13.43 -1.28 -6.99
CA ASP A 110 14.85 -1.28 -6.59
C ASP A 110 15.39 0.15 -6.34
N GLN A 111 14.66 1.20 -6.76
CA GLN A 111 15.09 2.59 -6.60
C GLN A 111 14.38 3.31 -5.43
N SER A 112 14.54 2.83 -4.19
CA SER A 112 13.88 3.45 -3.03
C SER A 112 14.08 4.98 -2.92
N PRO A 113 15.27 5.56 -3.18
CA PRO A 113 15.45 7.03 -3.13
C PRO A 113 14.58 7.83 -4.11
N MET A 114 14.05 7.18 -5.16
CA MET A 114 13.19 7.81 -6.15
C MET A 114 11.71 7.82 -5.73
N HIS A 115 11.33 7.11 -4.66
CA HIS A 115 9.95 7.05 -4.22
C HIS A 115 9.33 8.43 -3.96
N LEU A 116 8.17 8.68 -4.58
CA LEU A 116 7.41 9.94 -4.56
C LEU A 116 8.19 11.14 -5.07
N ARG A 117 9.26 10.93 -5.87
CA ARG A 117 9.93 12.03 -6.55
C ARG A 117 8.99 12.57 -7.63
N LYS A 118 8.84 13.89 -7.69
CA LYS A 118 8.18 14.60 -8.78
C LYS A 118 9.23 15.34 -9.60
N GLN A 119 9.27 15.08 -10.90
CA GLN A 119 10.12 15.80 -11.85
C GLN A 119 9.24 16.60 -12.80
N VAL A 120 9.33 17.93 -12.74
CA VAL A 120 8.59 18.81 -13.65
C VAL A 120 9.47 19.11 -14.87
N ASN A 121 8.90 19.02 -16.07
CA ASN A 121 9.52 19.49 -17.30
C ASN A 121 8.55 20.44 -18.01
N GLY A 122 9.02 21.31 -18.90
CA GLY A 122 8.23 22.43 -19.46
C GLY A 122 6.90 22.04 -20.14
N ALA A 123 6.62 20.76 -20.33
CA ALA A 123 5.35 20.25 -20.86
C ALA A 123 4.55 19.38 -19.88
N GLY A 124 5.02 19.05 -18.67
CA GLY A 124 4.30 18.14 -17.76
C GLY A 124 5.16 17.72 -16.58
N HIS A 125 4.88 16.55 -16.01
CA HIS A 125 5.69 16.02 -14.92
C HIS A 125 5.71 14.50 -14.87
N ARG A 126 6.70 13.98 -14.15
CA ARG A 126 6.88 12.56 -13.87
C ARG A 126 6.78 12.30 -12.38
N VAL A 127 6.06 11.25 -12.00
CA VAL A 127 5.99 10.74 -10.61
C VAL A 127 6.58 9.34 -10.55
N PHE A 128 7.41 9.10 -9.55
CA PHE A 128 8.12 7.84 -9.36
C PHE A 128 7.55 7.10 -8.15
N LEU A 129 7.26 5.82 -8.31
CA LEU A 129 6.80 4.95 -7.23
C LEU A 129 7.76 3.76 -7.09
N ASN A 130 8.16 3.47 -5.85
CA ASN A 130 8.92 2.30 -5.46
C ASN A 130 7.94 1.33 -4.81
N LEU A 131 7.94 0.06 -5.22
CA LEU A 131 6.96 -0.91 -4.76
C LEU A 131 7.12 -1.23 -3.25
N PRO A 132 8.32 -1.61 -2.74
CA PRO A 132 8.53 -1.77 -1.30
C PRO A 132 8.09 -0.57 -0.45
N ASP A 133 8.52 0.65 -0.81
CA ASP A 133 8.13 1.83 -0.05
C ASP A 133 6.61 2.06 -0.10
N PHE A 134 6.01 1.97 -1.29
CA PHE A 134 4.58 2.23 -1.47
C PHE A 134 3.70 1.24 -0.68
N VAL A 135 3.98 -0.06 -0.79
CA VAL A 135 3.21 -1.11 -0.11
C VAL A 135 3.38 -1.04 1.40
N SER A 136 4.61 -0.82 1.88
CA SER A 136 4.87 -0.72 3.31
C SER A 136 4.21 0.50 3.97
N GLU A 137 4.17 1.63 3.25
CA GLU A 137 3.47 2.83 3.71
C GLU A 137 1.95 2.65 3.70
N ILE A 138 1.39 1.89 2.75
CA ILE A 138 -0.04 1.51 2.76
C ILE A 138 -0.35 0.65 3.99
N ALA A 139 0.43 -0.42 4.24
CA ALA A 139 0.22 -1.31 5.37
C ALA A 139 0.26 -0.56 6.72
N ALA A 140 1.23 0.33 6.90
CA ALA A 140 1.32 1.17 8.08
C ALA A 140 0.21 2.23 8.16
N ALA A 141 -0.25 2.79 7.04
CA ALA A 141 -1.37 3.74 7.01
C ALA A 141 -2.70 3.08 7.41
N ILE A 142 -2.92 1.84 6.97
CA ILE A 142 -4.05 1.00 7.38
C ILE A 142 -4.01 0.77 8.90
N GLU A 143 -2.83 0.45 9.45
CA GLU A 143 -2.69 0.31 10.91
C GLU A 143 -3.05 1.61 11.66
N ILE A 144 -2.62 2.77 11.15
CA ILE A 144 -3.01 4.06 11.74
C ILE A 144 -4.54 4.20 11.73
N TYR A 145 -5.19 3.91 10.59
CA TYR A 145 -6.64 3.96 10.47
C TYR A 145 -7.33 3.08 11.50
N PHE A 146 -6.91 1.82 11.64
CA PHE A 146 -7.49 0.90 12.61
C PHE A 146 -7.31 1.43 14.03
N ARG A 147 -6.10 1.86 14.43
CA ARG A 147 -5.85 2.41 15.77
C ARG A 147 -6.73 3.61 16.10
N GLU A 148 -6.90 4.53 15.15
CA GLU A 148 -7.71 5.73 15.35
C GLU A 148 -9.21 5.45 15.38
N ASN A 149 -9.65 4.28 14.94
CA ASN A 149 -11.06 3.90 14.89
C ASN A 149 -11.37 2.68 15.77
N SER A 150 -10.47 2.27 16.68
CA SER A 150 -10.62 1.08 17.53
C SER A 150 -11.92 1.09 18.33
N ASP A 151 -12.34 2.27 18.77
CA ASP A 151 -13.49 2.46 19.65
C ASP A 151 -14.81 2.64 18.86
N ASN A 152 -14.74 2.66 17.52
CA ASN A 152 -15.90 2.88 16.65
C ASN A 152 -16.33 1.59 15.92
N ALA A 153 -16.73 0.59 16.70
CA ALA A 153 -17.15 -0.72 16.20
C ALA A 153 -18.30 -0.64 15.18
N VAL A 154 -19.21 0.34 15.30
CA VAL A 154 -20.32 0.54 14.35
C VAL A 154 -19.80 0.99 13.00
N LYS A 155 -18.93 2.02 12.96
CA LYS A 155 -18.31 2.49 11.71
C LYS A 155 -17.52 1.37 11.05
N LEU A 156 -16.67 0.67 11.82
CA LEU A 156 -15.85 -0.41 11.29
C LEU A 156 -16.71 -1.58 10.80
N GLY A 157 -17.78 -1.95 11.49
CA GLY A 157 -18.71 -2.99 11.08
C GLY A 157 -19.45 -2.65 9.77
N ASN A 158 -19.94 -1.41 9.64
CA ASN A 158 -20.62 -0.94 8.43
C ASN A 158 -19.68 -0.83 7.22
N TRP A 159 -18.43 -0.47 7.45
CA TRP A 159 -17.41 -0.50 6.41
C TRP A 159 -17.03 -1.94 6.04
N TYR A 160 -16.83 -2.81 7.03
CA TYR A 160 -16.42 -4.20 6.81
C TYR A 160 -17.47 -5.01 6.05
N SER A 161 -18.76 -4.75 6.23
CA SER A 161 -19.82 -5.43 5.47
C SER A 161 -19.73 -5.21 3.95
N LYS A 162 -18.96 -4.21 3.52
CA LYS A 162 -18.68 -3.90 2.11
C LYS A 162 -17.45 -4.64 1.57
N LEU A 163 -16.70 -5.32 2.44
CA LEU A 163 -15.53 -6.12 2.03
C LEU A 163 -16.04 -7.44 1.47
N ILE A 164 -15.63 -7.77 0.26
CA ILE A 164 -15.77 -9.14 -0.23
C ILE A 164 -14.70 -9.98 0.46
N ALA A 165 -15.02 -10.47 1.65
CA ALA A 165 -14.18 -11.43 2.35
C ALA A 165 -14.50 -12.82 1.79
N VAL A 166 -13.50 -13.49 1.18
CA VAL A 166 -13.63 -14.89 0.79
C VAL A 166 -13.54 -15.74 2.06
N ASN A 167 -14.69 -15.99 2.68
CA ASN A 167 -14.78 -16.79 3.89
C ASN A 167 -15.50 -18.09 3.58
N SER A 168 -14.78 -19.22 3.59
CA SER A 168 -15.46 -20.49 3.84
C SER A 168 -15.99 -20.50 5.29
N ILE A 169 -17.06 -21.25 5.54
CA ILE A 169 -17.60 -21.43 6.90
C ILE A 169 -16.51 -21.95 7.85
N ASP A 170 -15.66 -22.85 7.37
CA ASP A 170 -14.51 -23.38 8.12
C ASP A 170 -13.48 -22.31 8.46
N ALA A 171 -13.23 -21.36 7.56
CA ALA A 171 -12.32 -20.23 7.82
C ALA A 171 -12.89 -19.32 8.92
N ALA A 172 -14.20 -19.04 8.88
CA ALA A 172 -14.86 -18.23 9.91
C ALA A 172 -14.82 -18.93 11.29
N LEU A 173 -15.08 -20.23 11.35
CA LEU A 173 -15.03 -21.01 12.59
C LEU A 173 -13.61 -21.12 13.16
N LYS A 174 -12.61 -21.39 12.31
CA LYS A 174 -11.19 -21.39 12.74
C LYS A 174 -10.75 -20.03 13.28
N ARG A 175 -11.26 -18.92 12.72
CA ARG A 175 -10.95 -17.57 13.22
C ARG A 175 -11.52 -17.34 14.62
N LEU A 176 -12.77 -17.75 14.86
CA LEU A 176 -13.40 -17.67 16.18
C LEU A 176 -12.64 -18.49 17.24
N ASP A 177 -12.23 -19.71 16.91
CA ASP A 177 -11.47 -20.56 17.83
C ASP A 177 -10.10 -19.96 18.18
N THR A 178 -9.53 -19.21 17.24
CA THR A 178 -8.20 -18.59 17.40
C THR A 178 -8.20 -17.42 18.37
N LEU A 179 -9.24 -16.57 18.38
CA LEU A 179 -9.35 -15.45 19.33
C LEU A 179 -9.25 -15.90 20.78
N HIS A 180 -9.79 -17.09 21.07
CA HIS A 180 -9.82 -17.62 22.43
C HIS A 180 -8.49 -18.27 22.86
N SER A 181 -7.57 -18.51 21.91
CA SER A 181 -6.33 -19.27 22.16
C SER A 181 -5.13 -18.41 22.58
N GLY A 182 -5.22 -17.08 22.54
CA GLY A 182 -4.11 -16.17 22.89
C GLY A 182 -2.91 -16.24 21.95
N LYS A 183 -3.02 -16.91 20.80
CA LYS A 183 -1.95 -17.04 19.80
C LYS A 183 -1.88 -15.80 18.89
N PRO A 184 -0.71 -15.51 18.28
CA PRO A 184 -0.57 -14.46 17.27
C PRO A 184 -1.62 -14.64 16.16
N LEU A 185 -2.44 -13.63 15.94
CA LEU A 185 -3.59 -13.71 15.04
C LEU A 185 -3.14 -13.50 13.59
N HIS A 186 -2.39 -12.42 13.33
CA HIS A 186 -2.02 -12.00 11.98
C HIS A 186 -0.88 -12.84 11.40
N ALA A 187 0.09 -13.26 12.21
CA ALA A 187 1.24 -14.07 11.76
C ALA A 187 0.84 -15.39 11.08
N ARG A 188 -0.38 -15.85 11.30
CA ARG A 188 -0.93 -17.09 10.72
C ARG A 188 -1.34 -16.93 9.26
N SER A 189 -1.70 -15.71 8.85
CA SER A 189 -2.04 -15.39 7.46
C SER A 189 -0.78 -15.24 6.62
N HIS A 190 0.24 -14.59 7.18
CA HIS A 190 1.52 -14.37 6.55
C HIS A 190 2.57 -14.02 7.62
N SER A 191 3.81 -14.52 7.50
CA SER A 191 4.89 -14.29 8.47
C SER A 191 5.21 -12.81 8.69
N MET A 192 5.20 -12.02 7.60
CA MET A 192 5.37 -10.55 7.60
C MET A 192 4.35 -9.82 8.50
N PHE A 193 3.21 -10.43 8.82
CA PHE A 193 2.20 -9.79 9.64
C PHE A 193 2.42 -10.00 11.14
N SER A 194 3.43 -10.77 11.54
CA SER A 194 3.78 -10.99 12.94
C SER A 194 4.07 -9.69 13.71
N ILE A 195 4.56 -8.65 13.03
CA ILE A 195 4.78 -7.32 13.62
C ILE A 195 3.50 -6.64 14.13
N LEU A 196 2.33 -7.09 13.65
CA LEU A 196 1.00 -6.59 14.07
C LEU A 196 0.48 -7.23 15.35
N ASP A 197 1.08 -8.35 15.79
CA ASP A 197 0.69 -9.12 16.96
C ASP A 197 1.55 -8.80 18.20
N CYS A 198 2.44 -7.81 18.14
CA CYS A 198 3.29 -7.42 19.26
C CYS A 198 2.50 -6.80 20.43
N ASP A 199 2.91 -7.12 21.65
CA ASP A 199 2.44 -6.49 22.89
C ASP A 199 3.65 -5.98 23.70
N PRO A 200 3.85 -4.65 23.84
CA PRO A 200 2.98 -3.59 23.35
C PRO A 200 2.94 -3.46 21.82
N PRO A 201 1.90 -2.84 21.23
CA PRO A 201 1.78 -2.67 19.78
C PRO A 201 2.98 -1.93 19.19
N SER A 202 3.54 -2.49 18.10
CA SER A 202 4.65 -1.90 17.36
C SER A 202 4.36 -0.47 16.91
N SER A 203 5.37 0.40 16.84
CA SER A 203 5.19 1.73 16.23
C SER A 203 4.85 1.60 14.73
N THR A 204 4.14 2.57 14.18
CA THR A 204 3.77 2.56 12.75
C THR A 204 5.00 2.71 11.84
N ALA A 205 6.04 3.40 12.32
CA ALA A 205 7.35 3.44 11.66
C ALA A 205 8.02 2.06 11.63
N ASN A 206 7.95 1.30 12.73
CA ASN A 206 8.50 -0.06 12.78
C ASN A 206 7.72 -1.01 11.86
N ILE A 207 6.39 -0.90 11.82
CA ILE A 207 5.55 -1.69 10.90
C ILE A 207 5.92 -1.38 9.45
N ARG A 208 6.01 -0.10 9.08
CA ARG A 208 6.46 0.32 7.74
C ARG A 208 7.84 -0.28 7.41
N ASN A 209 8.82 -0.08 8.27
CA ASN A 209 10.18 -0.55 8.00
C ASN A 209 10.24 -2.08 7.90
N HIS A 210 9.53 -2.82 8.77
CA HIS A 210 9.45 -4.28 8.71
C HIS A 210 8.87 -4.77 7.38
N PHE A 211 7.72 -4.23 6.96
CA PHE A 211 7.13 -4.60 5.67
C PHE A 211 8.06 -4.28 4.51
N LYS A 212 8.72 -3.11 4.53
CA LYS A 212 9.66 -2.72 3.49
C LYS A 212 10.81 -3.71 3.39
N GLU A 213 11.47 -4.02 4.50
CA GLU A 213 12.60 -4.94 4.56
C GLU A 213 12.22 -6.35 4.08
N GLU A 214 11.06 -6.86 4.50
CA GLU A 214 10.59 -8.18 4.05
C GLU A 214 10.27 -8.20 2.55
N ILE A 215 9.66 -7.14 2.01
CA ILE A 215 9.41 -7.01 0.56
C ILE A 215 10.74 -6.91 -0.20
N GLU A 216 11.69 -6.12 0.28
CA GLU A 216 13.02 -5.99 -0.32
C GLU A 216 13.77 -7.32 -0.32
N LYS A 217 13.64 -8.15 0.73
CA LYS A 217 14.20 -9.51 0.75
C LYS A 217 13.55 -10.40 -0.31
N ILE A 218 12.22 -10.38 -0.44
CA ILE A 218 11.51 -11.15 -1.48
C ILE A 218 12.03 -10.76 -2.86
N LEU A 219 12.21 -9.45 -3.10
CA LEU A 219 12.61 -8.93 -4.40
C LEU A 219 14.11 -9.06 -4.69
N GLY A 220 14.97 -8.91 -3.69
CA GLY A 220 16.43 -8.92 -3.80
C GLY A 220 17.05 -10.30 -4.02
N ASN A 221 16.29 -11.37 -3.81
CA ASN A 221 16.70 -12.74 -4.14
C ASN A 221 16.66 -13.05 -5.66
N ASP A 222 16.55 -12.03 -6.52
CA ASP A 222 16.48 -12.17 -7.98
C ASP A 222 17.80 -11.76 -8.64
N PRO A 223 18.47 -12.64 -9.41
CA PRO A 223 19.67 -12.32 -10.19
C PRO A 223 19.41 -11.44 -11.43
N GLN A 224 18.18 -11.03 -11.73
CA GLN A 224 17.90 -10.21 -12.91
C GLN A 224 18.02 -8.70 -12.67
N THR A 225 19.16 -8.13 -13.09
CA THR A 225 19.26 -6.70 -13.37
C THR A 225 18.68 -6.41 -14.75
N TYR A 226 17.53 -5.76 -14.80
CA TYR A 226 17.00 -5.26 -16.08
C TYR A 226 17.78 -4.01 -16.49
N PRO A 227 18.43 -3.97 -17.66
CA PRO A 227 19.06 -2.75 -18.14
C PRO A 227 17.97 -1.69 -18.36
N TYR A 228 18.11 -0.56 -17.67
CA TYR A 228 17.17 0.54 -17.82
C TYR A 228 17.25 1.12 -19.22
N PRO A 229 16.10 1.41 -19.87
CA PRO A 229 16.11 2.14 -21.12
C PRO A 229 16.78 3.50 -20.86
N THR A 230 17.92 3.71 -21.51
CA THR A 230 18.58 5.01 -21.55
C THR A 230 17.62 6.02 -22.14
N ASP A 231 17.56 7.22 -21.55
CA ASP A 231 16.80 8.33 -22.13
C ASP A 231 17.21 8.46 -23.60
N PRO A 232 16.27 8.44 -24.57
CA PRO A 232 16.61 8.65 -25.98
C PRO A 232 17.33 9.99 -26.25
N ASN A 233 17.32 10.92 -25.28
CA ASN A 233 18.09 12.17 -25.33
C ASN A 233 19.47 12.09 -24.66
N GLY A 234 19.93 10.91 -24.24
CA GLY A 234 21.32 10.67 -23.83
C GLY A 234 21.78 11.38 -22.55
N ILE A 235 20.87 11.86 -21.69
CA ILE A 235 21.26 12.39 -20.37
C ILE A 235 21.49 11.21 -19.43
N THR A 236 22.68 10.61 -19.51
CA THR A 236 23.17 9.67 -18.51
C THR A 236 23.33 10.43 -17.20
N THR A 237 22.36 10.34 -16.30
CA THR A 237 22.55 10.82 -14.94
C THR A 237 23.33 9.74 -14.21
N THR A 238 24.66 9.80 -14.29
CA THR A 238 25.54 8.94 -13.49
C THR A 238 25.30 9.32 -12.02
N VAL A 239 24.45 8.57 -11.33
CA VAL A 239 24.35 8.67 -9.87
C VAL A 239 25.55 7.92 -9.31
N THR A 240 26.66 8.62 -9.15
CA THR A 240 27.81 8.10 -8.41
C THR A 240 27.37 7.97 -6.96
N SER A 241 27.11 6.75 -6.48
CA SER A 241 26.98 6.52 -5.04
C SER A 241 28.36 6.73 -4.43
N THR A 242 28.59 7.88 -3.78
CA THR A 242 29.74 8.04 -2.90
C THR A 242 29.49 7.16 -1.69
N GLY A 243 29.98 5.93 -1.74
CA GLY A 243 30.13 5.08 -0.56
C GLY A 243 31.04 5.80 0.42
N THR A 244 30.45 6.35 1.47
CA THR A 244 31.19 6.80 2.66
C THR A 244 31.66 5.56 3.39
N THR A 245 32.91 5.15 3.18
CA THR A 245 33.65 4.37 4.17
C THR A 245 34.09 5.33 5.27
N SER A 246 33.53 5.17 6.47
CA SER A 246 34.03 5.81 7.68
C SER A 246 35.33 5.13 8.15
N PRO A 247 36.24 5.87 8.81
CA PRO A 247 37.51 5.37 9.33
C PRO A 247 37.34 4.36 10.48
#